data_AF-A0A060YRU5-F1
#
_entry.id   AF-A0A060YRU5-F1
#
_cell.length_a   1.000
_cell.length_b   1.000
_cell.length_c   1.000
_cell.angle_alpha   90.00
_cell.angle_beta   90.00
_cell.angle_gamma   90.00
#
_symmetry.space_group_name_H-M   'P 1'
#
loop_
_entity.id
_entity.type
_entity.pdbx_description
1 polymer ?
#
loop_
_entity_poly.entity_id
_entity_poly.type
_entity_poly.pdbx_seq_one_letter_code
_entity_poly.pdbx_strand_id
1 'polypeptide(L)'
;MTYQRYREYLMRELLEDHHTPQRPSTGGRPPADNPLRLTTRHFPCNVPQTAAQGSRTQRYCKACLSGTRRRKQRLTKYMCLACDTPLCVSPCFGEYHMLKHY
;
A
#
# COMPACT_ATOMS: atom_id res chain seq x y z
N MET A 1 -30.05 16.20 -14.99
CA MET A 1 -29.11 15.44 -14.14
C MET A 1 -29.91 14.46 -13.29
N THR A 2 -29.57 13.17 -13.31
CA THR A 2 -30.27 12.17 -12.47
C THR A 2 -29.65 12.14 -11.08
N TYR A 3 -30.44 11.80 -10.07
CA TYR A 3 -29.99 11.71 -8.68
C TYR A 3 -28.79 10.75 -8.50
N GLN A 4 -28.75 9.66 -9.27
CA GLN A 4 -27.63 8.71 -9.27
C GLN A 4 -26.32 9.37 -9.74
N ARG A 5 -26.36 10.11 -10.87
CA ARG A 5 -25.17 10.84 -11.34
C ARG A 5 -24.73 11.91 -10.38
N TYR A 6 -25.68 12.60 -9.74
CA TYR A 6 -25.36 13.58 -8.70
C TYR A 6 -24.62 12.94 -7.51
N ARG A 7 -25.11 11.78 -7.01
CA ARG A 7 -24.40 11.02 -5.96
C ARG A 7 -23.00 10.59 -6.38
N GLU A 8 -22.82 10.10 -7.61
CA GLU A 8 -21.51 9.69 -8.12
C GLU A 8 -20.52 10.86 -8.20
N TYR A 9 -20.97 12.02 -8.68
CA TYR A 9 -20.16 13.22 -8.72
C TYR A 9 -19.76 13.69 -7.33
N LEU A 10 -20.73 13.79 -6.41
CA LEU A 10 -20.47 14.21 -5.04
C LEU A 10 -19.47 13.26 -4.33
N MET A 11 -19.61 11.95 -4.53
CA MET A 11 -18.67 10.97 -3.96
C MET A 11 -17.26 11.13 -4.52
N ARG A 12 -17.12 11.38 -5.82
CA ARG A 12 -15.80 11.60 -6.43
C ARG A 12 -15.15 12.89 -5.92
N GLU A 13 -15.90 13.99 -5.90
CA GLU A 13 -15.43 15.29 -5.41
C GLU A 13 -14.96 15.21 -3.95
N LEU A 14 -15.76 14.59 -3.07
CA LEU A 14 -15.38 14.37 -1.67
C LEU A 14 -14.12 13.49 -1.51
N LEU A 15 -13.95 12.48 -2.36
CA LEU A 15 -12.77 11.60 -2.31
C LEU A 15 -11.51 12.32 -2.83
N GLU A 16 -11.65 13.17 -3.84
CA GLU A 16 -10.54 13.96 -4.39
C GLU A 16 -10.11 15.07 -3.41
N ASP A 17 -11.05 15.80 -2.82
CA ASP A 17 -10.79 16.92 -1.91
C ASP A 17 -10.21 16.50 -0.55
N HIS A 18 -10.65 15.35 -0.03
CA HIS A 18 -10.24 14.87 1.29
C HIS A 18 -9.20 13.75 1.25
N HIS A 19 -8.74 13.36 0.05
CA HIS A 19 -7.53 12.56 -0.08
C HIS A 19 -6.32 13.42 0.31
N THR A 20 -6.01 13.46 1.60
CA THR A 20 -4.64 13.74 2.03
C THR A 20 -3.81 12.49 1.78
N PRO A 21 -2.73 12.54 0.96
CA PRO A 21 -1.73 11.49 0.98
C PRO A 21 -1.28 11.36 2.42
N GLN A 22 -1.57 10.22 3.07
CA GLN A 22 -1.18 10.05 4.46
C GLN A 22 0.33 10.19 4.53
N ARG A 23 0.81 11.24 5.21
CA ARG A 23 2.21 11.31 5.60
C ARG A 23 2.54 10.02 6.35
N PRO A 24 3.68 9.36 6.06
CA PRO A 24 4.07 8.17 6.81
C PRO A 24 4.02 8.51 8.30
N SER A 25 3.22 7.73 9.04
CA SER A 25 2.99 7.94 10.48
C SER A 25 4.34 8.05 11.18
N THR A 26 4.63 9.21 11.75
CA THR A 26 5.86 9.45 12.54
C THR A 26 5.73 8.91 13.97
N GLY A 27 4.61 8.24 14.30
CA GLY A 27 4.33 7.68 15.62
C GLY A 27 3.91 6.21 15.59
N GLY A 28 4.01 5.53 16.73
CA GLY A 28 3.82 4.08 16.89
C GLY A 28 2.43 3.51 16.54
N ARG A 29 1.50 4.32 16.03
CA ARG A 29 0.21 3.84 15.51
C ARG A 29 0.38 3.45 14.04
N PRO A 30 0.02 2.21 13.64
CA PRO A 30 0.05 1.81 12.24
C PRO A 30 -0.80 2.76 11.39
N PRO A 31 -0.36 3.14 10.18
CA PRO A 31 -1.18 3.92 9.27
C PRO A 31 -2.49 3.18 9.00
N ALA A 32 -3.60 3.94 8.98
CA ALA A 32 -4.92 3.39 8.68
C ALA A 32 -4.92 2.75 7.28
N ASP A 33 -5.71 1.70 7.08
CA ASP A 33 -5.79 1.02 5.79
C ASP A 33 -6.33 2.00 4.74
N ASN A 34 -5.50 2.38 3.76
CA ASN A 34 -5.89 3.32 2.73
C ASN A 34 -6.79 2.61 1.71
N PRO A 35 -8.08 2.99 1.54
CA PRO A 35 -8.98 2.34 0.60
C PRO A 35 -8.48 2.42 -0.85
N LEU A 36 -7.63 3.40 -1.18
CA LEU A 36 -7.01 3.54 -2.50
C LEU A 36 -6.05 2.41 -2.87
N ARG A 37 -5.62 1.60 -1.89
CA ARG A 37 -4.83 0.38 -2.17
C ARG A 37 -5.58 -0.60 -3.08
N LEU A 38 -6.92 -0.56 -3.09
CA LEU A 38 -7.77 -1.48 -3.86
C LEU A 38 -8.21 -0.91 -5.24
N THR A 39 -8.15 0.41 -5.42
CA THR A 39 -8.74 1.07 -6.62
C THR A 39 -7.70 1.67 -7.56
N THR A 40 -6.50 1.99 -7.06
CA THR A 40 -5.45 2.66 -7.86
C THR A 40 -4.61 1.64 -8.63
N ARG A 41 -4.01 2.05 -9.75
CA ARG A 41 -2.98 1.25 -10.43
C ARG A 41 -1.69 1.27 -9.62
N HIS A 42 -1.29 0.12 -9.10
CA HIS A 42 -0.10 -0.06 -8.28
C HIS A 42 1.01 -0.71 -9.09
N PHE A 43 2.22 -0.16 -9.01
CA PHE A 43 3.42 -0.72 -9.66
C PHE A 43 4.51 -1.00 -8.62
N PRO A 44 5.20 -2.15 -8.71
CA PRO A 44 6.36 -2.41 -7.88
C PRO A 44 7.53 -1.52 -8.32
N CYS A 45 8.21 -0.94 -7.34
CA CYS A 45 9.48 -0.25 -7.51
C CYS A 45 10.51 -0.80 -6.51
N ASN A 46 11.78 -0.41 -6.66
CA ASN A 46 12.81 -0.76 -5.69
C ASN A 46 12.62 0.02 -4.38
N VAL A 47 12.96 -0.61 -3.26
CA VAL A 47 13.07 0.05 -1.97
C VAL A 47 14.20 1.10 -2.04
N PRO A 48 13.99 2.33 -1.54
CA PRO A 48 15.02 3.36 -1.48
C PRO A 48 16.26 2.86 -0.73
N GLN A 49 17.43 3.07 -1.32
CA GLN A 49 18.69 2.62 -0.74
C GLN A 49 19.00 3.41 0.54
N THR A 50 19.50 2.72 1.56
CA THR A 50 20.05 3.37 2.76
C THR A 50 21.57 3.50 2.62
N ALA A 51 22.16 4.52 3.25
CA ALA A 51 23.61 4.70 3.26
C ALA A 51 24.36 3.46 3.81
N ALA A 52 23.75 2.75 4.76
CA ALA A 52 24.36 1.57 5.39
C ALA A 52 24.33 0.31 4.50
N GLN A 53 23.32 0.13 3.64
CA GLN A 53 23.14 -1.12 2.89
C GLN A 53 23.19 -0.96 1.36
N GLY A 54 23.10 0.26 0.83
CA GLY A 54 23.19 0.53 -0.61
C GLY A 54 22.25 -0.35 -1.44
N SER A 55 22.77 -1.00 -2.48
CA SER A 55 22.02 -1.91 -3.36
C SER A 55 21.52 -3.19 -2.69
N ARG A 56 21.98 -3.50 -1.48
CA ARG A 56 21.52 -4.64 -0.68
C ARG A 56 20.33 -4.29 0.22
N THR A 57 19.90 -3.03 0.25
CA THR A 57 18.78 -2.57 1.07
C THR A 57 17.53 -3.41 0.81
N GLN A 58 16.98 -3.97 1.89
CA GLN A 58 15.76 -4.76 1.88
C GLN A 58 14.91 -4.41 3.10
N ARG A 59 13.59 -4.56 2.96
CA ARG A 59 12.63 -4.37 4.06
C ARG A 59 11.75 -5.60 4.22
N TYR A 60 11.18 -5.81 5.39
CA TYR A 60 10.27 -6.93 5.61
C TYR A 60 8.98 -6.75 4.83
N CYS A 61 8.55 -7.80 4.13
CA CYS A 61 7.27 -7.81 3.41
C CYS A 61 6.10 -7.72 4.39
N LYS A 62 5.28 -6.67 4.27
CA LYS A 62 4.12 -6.45 5.16
C LYS A 62 3.13 -7.61 5.14
N ALA A 63 2.83 -8.16 3.97
CA ALA A 63 1.93 -9.30 3.83
C ALA A 63 2.51 -10.64 4.34
N CYS A 64 3.84 -10.75 4.47
CA CYS A 64 4.45 -11.92 5.13
C CYS A 64 4.47 -11.75 6.66
N LEU A 65 4.44 -10.51 7.16
CA LEU A 65 4.40 -10.20 8.59
C LEU A 65 2.99 -10.31 9.18
N SER A 66 1.92 -10.06 8.41
CA SER A 66 0.52 -10.04 8.89
C SER A 66 0.01 -11.37 9.43
N GLY A 67 0.78 -12.47 9.35
CA GLY A 67 0.50 -13.73 10.04
C GLY A 67 -0.69 -14.53 9.52
N THR A 68 -1.52 -13.95 8.63
CA THR A 68 -2.64 -14.62 7.95
C THR A 68 -2.18 -15.81 7.10
N ARG A 69 -0.90 -15.83 6.72
CA ARG A 69 -0.24 -16.98 6.11
C ARG A 69 0.88 -17.47 7.00
N ARG A 70 0.99 -18.79 7.18
CA ARG A 70 2.16 -19.48 7.76
C ARG A 70 3.44 -19.35 6.90
N ARG A 71 3.64 -18.21 6.24
CA ARG A 71 4.84 -17.94 5.46
C ARG A 71 5.92 -17.39 6.37
N LYS A 72 7.16 -17.86 6.16
CA LYS A 72 8.33 -17.28 6.82
C LYS A 72 8.38 -15.78 6.54
N GLN A 73 8.81 -14.99 7.52
CA GLN A 73 9.09 -13.58 7.36
C GLN A 73 10.13 -13.42 6.24
N ARG A 74 9.78 -12.69 5.18
CA ARG A 74 10.64 -12.49 4.01
C ARG A 74 11.04 -11.03 3.90
N LEU A 75 12.32 -10.82 3.61
CA LEU A 75 12.85 -9.55 3.15
C LEU A 75 12.59 -9.39 1.64
N THR A 76 12.32 -8.17 1.20
CA THR A 76 12.08 -7.83 -0.21
C THR A 76 12.88 -6.59 -0.59
N LYS A 77 13.32 -6.54 -1.85
CA LYS A 77 13.91 -5.36 -2.48
C LYS A 77 12.85 -4.45 -3.12
N TYR A 78 11.60 -4.89 -3.13
CA TYR A 78 10.51 -4.22 -3.83
C TYR A 78 9.48 -3.62 -2.86
N MET A 79 8.88 -2.51 -3.27
CA MET A 79 7.78 -1.85 -2.59
C MET A 79 6.74 -1.35 -3.59
N CYS A 80 5.53 -1.11 -3.13
CA CYS A 80 4.56 -0.33 -3.89
C CYS A 80 4.84 1.16 -3.66
N LEU A 81 5.08 1.90 -4.74
CA LEU A 81 5.37 3.35 -4.66
C LEU A 81 4.17 4.13 -4.10
N ALA A 82 2.96 3.83 -4.56
CA ALA A 82 1.75 4.54 -4.15
C ALA A 82 1.34 4.25 -2.70
N CYS A 83 1.64 3.06 -2.20
CA CYS A 83 1.30 2.65 -0.83
C CYS A 83 2.48 2.79 0.16
N ASP A 84 3.66 3.18 -0.30
CA ASP A 84 4.94 3.15 0.44
C ASP A 84 5.12 1.87 1.29
N THR A 85 4.73 0.72 0.71
CA THR A 85 4.65 -0.55 1.44
C THR A 85 5.57 -1.60 0.82
N PRO A 86 6.52 -2.17 1.57
CA PRO A 86 7.39 -3.25 1.10
C PRO A 86 6.59 -4.56 0.94
N LEU A 87 6.65 -5.14 -0.26
CA LEU A 87 5.93 -6.36 -0.64
C LEU A 87 6.79 -7.27 -1.52
N CYS A 88 6.63 -8.58 -1.39
CA CYS A 88 7.15 -9.52 -2.39
C CYS A 88 6.39 -9.31 -3.72
N VAL A 89 7.11 -9.31 -4.86
CA VAL A 89 6.52 -9.11 -6.20
C VAL A 89 5.37 -10.08 -6.45
N SER A 90 5.57 -11.36 -6.11
CA SER A 90 4.52 -12.36 -6.17
C SER A 90 4.57 -13.29 -4.96
N PRO A 91 3.41 -13.73 -4.43
CA PRO A 91 2.05 -13.28 -4.74
C PRO A 91 1.57 -12.11 -3.85
N CYS A 92 2.41 -11.67 -2.90
CA CYS A 92 2.03 -10.68 -1.89
C CYS A 92 1.59 -9.34 -2.48
N PHE A 93 2.17 -8.89 -3.60
CA PHE A 93 1.80 -7.63 -4.24
C PHE A 93 0.33 -7.65 -4.71
N GLY A 94 -0.09 -8.69 -5.41
CA GLY A 94 -1.48 -8.80 -5.86
C GLY A 94 -2.44 -8.88 -4.67
N GLU A 95 -2.14 -9.73 -3.70
CA GLU A 95 -3.00 -9.92 -2.52
C GLU A 95 -3.20 -8.65 -1.71
N TYR A 96 -2.11 -7.91 -1.45
CA TYR A 96 -2.16 -6.65 -0.72
C TYR A 96 -3.02 -5.59 -1.42
N HIS A 97 -3.09 -5.60 -2.75
CA HIS A 97 -3.89 -4.65 -3.52
C HIS A 97 -5.26 -5.20 -3.96
N MET A 98 -5.60 -6.46 -3.62
CA MET A 98 -6.88 -7.07 -4.01
C MET A 98 -7.73 -7.56 -2.83
N LEU A 99 -7.15 -7.91 -1.68
CA LEU A 99 -7.90 -8.46 -0.54
C LEU A 99 -8.19 -7.41 0.54
N LYS A 100 -9.46 -7.27 0.94
CA LYS A 100 -9.89 -6.33 1.99
C LYS A 100 -9.25 -6.61 3.37
N HIS A 101 -8.88 -7.87 3.63
CA HIS A 101 -8.11 -8.29 4.81
C HIS A 101 -6.92 -9.13 4.33
N TYR A 102 -5.70 -8.63 4.53
CA TYR A 102 -4.44 -9.27 4.11
C TYR A 102 -3.57 -9.66 5.31
#